data_AF-A0A4R2TKD8-F1
#
_entry.id   AF-A0A4R2TKD8-F1
#
_cell.length_a   1.000
_cell.length_b   1.000
_cell.length_c   1.000
_cell.angle_alpha   90.00
_cell.angle_beta   90.00
_cell.angle_gamma   90.00
#
_symmetry.space_group_name_H-M   'P 1'
#
loop_
_entity.id
_entity.type
_entity.pdbx_description
1 polymer ?
#
loop_
_entity_poly.entity_id
_entity_poly.type
_entity_poly.pdbx_seq_one_letter_code
_entity_poly.pdbx_strand_id
1 'polypeptide(L)'
;MKIFILSKKTVYAVVIVLLVVIALAVFATNYKHEVASVFTNTKKLPIYSVDTNEKKVSISFDAAWGDEFTNDILDTLDKYNVKSTFFLVGFWVDKYPDMVQKIHEKGHEIGNHSSTHPHMSKLSKEQIITELKTTNDKIEAITGYHPIVFRPPFGDYNNLLIETAKELGIYTIQWDVDSLDWKEMGVKPVVDRVSKNTKNGSIVLFHNNAKHISEFLPLVIEQLQGQGFEIVPISELIYKDNYTIDHSGKQKKIK
;
A
#
# COMPACT_ATOMS: atom_id res chain seq x y z
N MET A 1 61.67 39.10 20.45
CA MET A 1 60.81 37.90 20.42
C MET A 1 59.89 37.96 21.64
N LYS A 2 58.57 38.18 21.49
CA LYS A 2 57.66 38.22 22.64
C LYS A 2 57.29 36.79 23.03
N ILE A 3 57.80 36.32 24.17
CA ILE A 3 57.47 35.00 24.73
C ILE A 3 56.21 35.15 25.59
N PHE A 4 55.11 34.56 25.16
CA PHE A 4 53.87 34.54 25.94
C PHE A 4 53.89 33.33 26.88
N ILE A 5 54.00 33.57 28.19
CA ILE A 5 53.93 32.53 29.21
C ILE A 5 52.46 32.41 29.64
N LEU A 6 51.76 31.41 29.10
CA LEU A 6 50.38 31.11 29.48
C LEU A 6 50.35 30.31 30.78
N SER A 7 49.59 30.78 31.77
CA SER A 7 49.39 30.03 33.01
C SER A 7 48.58 28.76 32.73
N LYS A 8 48.80 27.68 33.50
CA LYS A 8 48.00 26.44 33.39
C LYS A 8 46.49 26.73 33.49
N LYS A 9 46.09 27.68 34.34
CA LYS A 9 44.69 28.11 34.48
C LYS A 9 44.13 28.74 33.21
N THR A 10 44.94 29.54 32.51
CA THR A 10 44.56 30.15 31.22
C THR A 10 44.41 29.08 30.14
N VAL A 11 45.30 28.09 30.09
CA VAL A 11 45.19 26.96 29.16
C VAL A 11 43.91 26.16 29.41
N TYR A 12 43.59 25.82 30.68
CA TYR A 12 42.35 25.12 31.00
C TYR A 12 41.09 25.92 30.63
N ALA A 13 41.08 27.22 30.90
CA ALA A 13 39.96 28.08 30.53
C ALA A 13 39.74 28.11 29.01
N VAL A 14 40.81 28.23 28.22
CA VAL A 14 40.73 28.21 26.75
C VAL A 14 40.21 26.87 26.22
N VAL A 15 40.67 25.75 26.78
CA VAL A 15 40.19 24.41 26.39
C VAL A 15 38.71 24.23 26.70
N ILE A 16 38.25 24.65 27.89
CA ILE A 16 36.83 24.55 28.25
C ILE A 16 35.96 25.39 27.31
N VAL A 17 36.38 26.62 27.00
CA VAL A 17 35.65 27.48 26.05
C VAL A 17 35.59 26.83 24.66
N LEU A 18 36.69 26.26 24.18
CA LEU A 18 36.72 25.51 22.91
C LEU A 18 35.74 24.33 22.91
N LEU A 19 35.71 23.53 23.99
CA LEU A 19 34.79 22.40 24.11
C LEU A 19 33.32 22.84 24.11
N VAL A 20 33.00 23.94 24.80
CA VAL A 20 31.64 24.50 24.79
C VAL A 20 31.25 25.00 23.41
N VAL A 21 32.16 25.69 22.70
CA VAL A 21 31.91 26.16 21.34
C VAL A 21 31.68 24.99 20.37
N ILE A 22 32.48 23.92 20.48
CA ILE A 22 32.29 22.69 19.69
C ILE A 22 30.95 22.05 20.01
N ALA A 23 30.60 21.90 21.29
CA ALA A 23 29.32 21.32 21.71
C ALA A 23 28.13 22.12 21.18
N LEU A 24 28.18 23.46 21.24
CA LEU A 24 27.15 24.35 20.70
C LEU A 24 27.06 24.27 19.16
N ALA A 25 28.19 24.15 18.46
CA ALA A 25 28.22 23.98 17.01
C ALA A 25 27.62 22.63 16.58
N VAL A 26 27.94 21.55 17.29
CA VAL A 26 27.36 20.21 17.07
C VAL A 26 25.85 20.23 17.36
N PHE A 27 25.43 20.88 18.45
CA PHE A 27 24.01 21.02 18.78
C PHE A 27 23.26 21.81 17.70
N ALA A 28 23.80 22.95 17.25
CA ALA A 28 23.17 23.79 16.23
C ALA A 28 23.09 23.10 14.86
N THR A 29 24.09 22.30 14.50
CA THR A 29 24.09 21.52 13.25
C THR A 29 23.06 20.39 13.29
N ASN A 30 23.00 19.63 14.38
CA ASN A 30 22.00 18.58 14.58
C ASN A 30 20.57 19.15 14.59
N TYR A 31 20.35 20.27 15.30
CA TYR A 31 19.04 20.92 15.36
C TYR A 31 18.59 21.42 13.98
N LYS A 32 19.49 22.03 13.19
CA LYS A 32 19.16 22.43 11.82
C LYS A 32 18.83 21.24 10.92
N HIS A 33 19.51 20.10 11.09
CA HIS A 33 19.26 18.90 10.30
C HIS A 33 17.89 18.28 10.62
N GLU A 34 17.51 18.20 11.91
CA GLU A 34 16.17 17.76 12.30
C GLU A 34 15.09 18.68 11.74
N VAL A 35 15.22 19.99 11.94
CA VAL A 35 14.25 20.98 11.48
C VAL A 35 14.13 20.95 9.96
N ALA A 36 15.24 20.93 9.23
CA ALA A 36 15.22 20.80 7.76
C ALA A 36 14.54 19.50 7.33
N SER A 37 14.83 18.37 7.96
CA SER A 37 14.21 17.08 7.64
C SER A 37 12.69 17.10 7.82
N VAL A 38 12.19 17.84 8.83
CA VAL A 38 10.74 18.04 9.06
C VAL A 38 10.12 18.90 7.97
N PHE A 39 10.81 19.95 7.49
CA PHE A 39 10.33 20.82 6.42
C PHE A 39 10.49 20.23 5.01
N THR A 40 11.40 19.28 4.80
CA THR A 40 11.61 18.61 3.51
C THR A 40 10.83 17.31 3.35
N ASN A 41 10.17 16.80 4.39
CA ASN A 41 9.44 15.53 4.32
C ASN A 41 8.09 15.72 3.60
N THR A 42 8.14 15.84 2.27
CA THR A 42 6.92 15.82 1.46
C THR A 42 6.21 14.50 1.71
N LYS A 43 4.96 14.54 2.17
CA LYS A 43 4.15 13.34 2.38
C LYS A 43 4.11 12.53 1.08
N LYS A 44 4.61 11.30 1.13
CA LYS A 44 4.51 10.34 0.05
C LYS A 44 3.14 9.68 0.14
N LEU A 45 2.56 9.43 -1.02
CA LEU A 45 1.25 8.81 -1.14
C LEU A 45 1.36 7.51 -1.95
N PRO A 46 0.62 6.46 -1.58
CA PRO A 46 0.44 5.28 -2.40
C PRO A 46 -0.44 5.61 -3.62
N ILE A 47 -0.62 4.62 -4.50
CA ILE A 47 -1.51 4.73 -5.66
C ILE A 47 -2.95 4.52 -5.20
N TYR A 48 -3.76 5.58 -5.25
CA TYR A 48 -5.21 5.51 -4.96
C TYR A 48 -6.05 5.28 -6.22
N SER A 49 -5.61 5.84 -7.35
CA SER A 49 -6.25 5.73 -8.67
C SER A 49 -5.25 6.08 -9.77
N VAL A 50 -5.61 5.85 -11.03
CA VAL A 50 -4.76 6.10 -12.20
C VAL A 50 -5.37 7.18 -13.09
N ASP A 51 -4.54 8.09 -13.60
CA ASP A 51 -4.92 9.06 -14.63
C ASP A 51 -4.84 8.41 -16.00
N THR A 52 -5.98 7.96 -16.50
CA THR A 52 -6.12 7.35 -17.82
C THR A 52 -7.44 7.76 -18.48
N ASN A 53 -7.40 7.84 -19.81
CA ASN A 53 -8.61 8.01 -20.63
C ASN A 53 -9.24 6.66 -21.02
N GLU A 54 -8.55 5.55 -20.78
CA GLU A 54 -9.09 4.21 -20.97
C GLU A 54 -10.22 3.99 -19.95
N LYS A 55 -11.33 3.38 -20.39
CA LYS A 55 -12.40 2.93 -19.49
C LYS A 55 -11.98 1.65 -18.79
N LYS A 56 -10.91 1.73 -17.98
CA LYS A 56 -10.41 0.63 -17.16
C LYS A 56 -10.55 0.98 -15.69
N VAL A 57 -10.92 -0.01 -14.90
CA VAL A 57 -10.99 0.07 -13.44
C VAL A 57 -10.48 -1.23 -12.84
N SER A 58 -10.19 -1.23 -11.55
CA SER A 58 -9.89 -2.45 -10.82
C SER A 58 -10.85 -2.59 -9.64
N ILE A 59 -11.41 -3.78 -9.48
CA ILE A 59 -12.02 -4.19 -8.20
C ILE A 59 -11.03 -5.11 -7.50
N SER A 60 -10.93 -5.01 -6.19
CA SER A 60 -9.94 -5.76 -5.39
C SER A 60 -10.52 -6.22 -4.07
N PHE A 61 -9.98 -7.31 -3.53
CA PHE A 61 -10.47 -7.95 -2.31
C PHE A 61 -9.34 -8.06 -1.28
N ASP A 62 -9.55 -7.49 -0.09
CA ASP A 62 -8.66 -7.71 1.04
C ASP A 62 -9.10 -8.99 1.77
N ALA A 63 -8.18 -9.94 1.91
CA ALA A 63 -8.40 -11.23 2.55
C ALA A 63 -7.53 -11.37 3.80
N ALA A 64 -8.12 -10.97 4.92
CA ALA A 64 -7.51 -11.11 6.25
C ALA A 64 -8.13 -12.26 7.04
N TRP A 65 -9.44 -12.49 6.97
CA TRP A 65 -10.13 -13.51 7.76
C TRP A 65 -11.20 -14.22 6.94
N GLY A 66 -11.37 -15.51 7.20
CA GLY A 66 -12.38 -16.32 6.54
C GLY A 66 -12.07 -16.61 5.07
N ASP A 67 -12.61 -17.70 4.56
CA ASP A 67 -12.56 -18.08 3.14
C ASP A 67 -13.96 -18.42 2.59
N GLU A 68 -14.99 -18.30 3.42
CA GLU A 68 -16.34 -18.82 3.19
C GLU A 68 -16.98 -18.34 1.88
N PHE A 69 -16.74 -17.08 1.49
CA PHE A 69 -17.28 -16.52 0.24
C PHE A 69 -16.25 -16.45 -0.88
N THR A 70 -15.01 -16.89 -0.65
CA THR A 70 -13.94 -16.76 -1.66
C THR A 70 -14.27 -17.58 -2.92
N ASN A 71 -14.85 -18.77 -2.77
CA ASN A 71 -15.32 -19.56 -3.91
C ASN A 71 -16.43 -18.86 -4.69
N ASP A 72 -17.43 -18.31 -4.00
CA ASP A 72 -18.54 -17.58 -4.65
C ASP A 72 -18.04 -16.35 -5.41
N ILE A 73 -17.06 -15.64 -4.85
CA ILE A 73 -16.39 -14.51 -5.51
C ILE A 73 -15.71 -15.00 -6.79
N LEU A 74 -14.89 -16.06 -6.72
CA LEU A 74 -14.17 -16.60 -7.87
C LEU A 74 -15.14 -17.07 -8.97
N ASP A 75 -16.20 -17.79 -8.61
CA ASP A 75 -17.20 -18.28 -9.54
C ASP A 75 -17.98 -17.12 -10.20
N THR A 76 -18.25 -16.05 -9.44
CA THR A 76 -18.83 -14.82 -9.97
C THR A 76 -17.88 -14.14 -10.95
N LEU A 77 -16.61 -13.96 -10.59
CA LEU A 77 -15.62 -13.32 -11.46
C LEU A 77 -15.44 -14.10 -12.77
N ASP A 78 -15.40 -15.43 -12.71
CA ASP A 78 -15.34 -16.29 -13.90
C ASP A 78 -16.60 -16.16 -14.77
N LYS A 79 -17.80 -16.13 -14.16
CA LYS A 79 -19.07 -15.94 -14.88
C LYS A 79 -19.08 -14.64 -15.72
N TYR A 80 -18.49 -13.57 -15.21
CA TYR A 80 -18.42 -12.28 -15.90
C TYR A 80 -17.11 -12.05 -16.67
N ASN A 81 -16.25 -13.07 -16.75
CA ASN A 81 -14.93 -13.00 -17.39
C ASN A 81 -14.07 -11.84 -16.88
N VAL A 82 -14.01 -11.68 -15.56
CA VAL A 82 -13.25 -10.63 -14.88
C VAL A 82 -12.05 -11.23 -14.15
N LYS A 83 -10.89 -10.58 -14.27
CA LYS A 83 -9.74 -10.83 -13.40
C LYS A 83 -9.53 -9.63 -12.47
N SER A 84 -9.05 -9.90 -11.28
CA SER A 84 -9.07 -8.99 -10.13
C SER A 84 -7.84 -9.25 -9.26
N THR A 85 -7.63 -8.43 -8.24
CA THR A 85 -6.50 -8.50 -7.32
C THR A 85 -6.98 -8.87 -5.92
N PHE A 86 -6.39 -9.92 -5.33
CA PHE A 86 -6.64 -10.35 -3.96
C PHE A 86 -5.43 -10.02 -3.07
N PHE A 87 -5.58 -9.14 -2.09
CA PHE A 87 -4.53 -8.81 -1.12
C PHE A 87 -4.61 -9.78 0.06
N LEU A 88 -3.61 -10.65 0.18
CA LEU A 88 -3.62 -11.75 1.16
C LEU A 88 -2.71 -11.46 2.34
N VAL A 89 -3.21 -11.69 3.56
CA VAL A 89 -2.39 -11.63 4.78
C VAL A 89 -1.61 -12.93 4.96
N GLY A 90 -0.36 -12.86 5.43
CA GLY A 90 0.51 -14.03 5.57
C GLY A 90 -0.08 -15.17 6.41
N PHE A 91 -0.79 -14.88 7.50
CA PHE A 91 -1.47 -15.95 8.28
C PHE A 91 -2.71 -16.52 7.57
N TRP A 92 -3.33 -15.78 6.67
CA TRP A 92 -4.42 -16.29 5.82
C TRP A 92 -3.85 -17.25 4.78
N VAL A 93 -2.70 -16.91 4.19
CA VAL A 93 -1.95 -17.77 3.27
C VAL A 93 -1.57 -19.11 3.93
N ASP A 94 -1.10 -19.08 5.19
CA ASP A 94 -0.79 -20.29 5.95
C ASP A 94 -2.02 -21.17 6.19
N LYS A 95 -3.17 -20.54 6.44
CA LYS A 95 -4.41 -21.23 6.80
C LYS A 95 -5.14 -21.82 5.59
N TYR A 96 -5.04 -21.16 4.43
CA TYR A 96 -5.80 -21.50 3.23
C TYR A 96 -4.91 -21.63 1.97
N PRO A 97 -3.83 -22.44 2.00
CA PRO A 97 -2.90 -22.54 0.88
C PRO A 97 -3.57 -23.03 -0.42
N ASP A 98 -4.54 -23.95 -0.32
CA ASP A 98 -5.32 -24.42 -1.47
C ASP A 98 -6.13 -23.29 -2.12
N MET A 99 -6.63 -22.34 -1.32
CA MET A 99 -7.36 -21.19 -1.84
C MET A 99 -6.42 -20.19 -2.52
N VAL A 100 -5.22 -19.97 -1.97
CA VAL A 100 -4.17 -19.16 -2.59
C VAL A 100 -3.83 -19.72 -3.98
N GLN A 101 -3.60 -21.04 -4.06
CA GLN A 101 -3.33 -21.72 -5.33
C GLN A 101 -4.51 -21.58 -6.30
N LYS A 102 -5.74 -21.78 -5.83
CA LYS A 102 -6.95 -21.65 -6.67
C LYS A 102 -7.14 -20.23 -7.22
N ILE A 103 -6.91 -19.20 -6.41
CA ILE A 103 -6.95 -17.78 -6.84
C ILE A 103 -5.94 -17.58 -7.99
N HIS A 104 -4.72 -18.08 -7.82
CA HIS A 104 -3.66 -17.96 -8.83
C HIS A 104 -3.96 -18.73 -10.11
N GLU A 105 -4.37 -20.01 -10.02
CA GLU A 105 -4.69 -20.86 -11.18
C GLU A 105 -5.87 -20.33 -12.00
N LYS A 106 -6.80 -19.63 -11.34
CA LYS A 106 -7.88 -18.91 -12.02
C LYS A 106 -7.42 -17.61 -12.69
N GLY A 107 -6.14 -17.25 -12.61
CA GLY A 107 -5.55 -16.10 -13.28
C GLY A 107 -5.84 -14.77 -12.59
N HIS A 108 -6.22 -14.77 -11.30
CA HIS A 108 -6.31 -13.54 -10.53
C HIS A 108 -4.91 -13.11 -10.06
N GLU A 109 -4.72 -11.81 -9.93
CA GLU A 109 -3.51 -11.27 -9.32
C GLU A 109 -3.57 -11.45 -7.81
N ILE A 110 -2.43 -11.83 -7.23
CA ILE A 110 -2.26 -11.89 -5.77
C ILE A 110 -1.39 -10.71 -5.33
N GLY A 111 -1.91 -9.92 -4.40
CA GLY A 111 -1.17 -8.86 -3.73
C GLY A 111 -0.82 -9.22 -2.28
N ASN A 112 0.13 -8.49 -1.73
CA ASN A 112 0.57 -8.61 -0.35
C ASN A 112 -0.29 -7.75 0.59
N HIS A 113 -0.72 -8.29 1.73
CA HIS A 113 -1.45 -7.54 2.76
C HIS A 113 -0.79 -7.61 4.15
N SER A 114 0.55 -7.57 4.20
CA SER A 114 1.42 -7.84 5.36
C SER A 114 1.33 -9.30 5.86
N SER A 115 2.15 -9.65 6.85
CA SER A 115 2.17 -11.01 7.41
C SER A 115 1.26 -11.15 8.61
N THR A 116 1.23 -10.14 9.48
CA THR A 116 0.53 -10.19 10.77
C THR A 116 -0.59 -9.15 10.91
N HIS A 117 -0.88 -8.40 9.84
CA HIS A 117 -1.87 -7.32 9.81
C HIS A 117 -1.64 -6.19 10.85
N PRO A 118 -0.41 -5.66 11.03
CA PRO A 118 -0.13 -4.61 12.01
C PRO A 118 -0.45 -3.20 11.47
N HIS A 119 -0.40 -2.21 12.35
CA HIS A 119 -0.29 -0.80 11.93
C HIS A 119 1.11 -0.53 11.37
N MET A 120 1.26 -0.67 10.06
CA MET A 120 2.54 -0.61 9.36
C MET A 120 3.28 0.72 9.56
N SER A 121 2.58 1.83 9.83
CA SER A 121 3.20 3.13 10.10
C SER A 121 3.98 3.20 11.42
N LYS A 122 3.78 2.22 12.32
CA LYS A 122 4.41 2.15 13.64
C LYS A 122 5.65 1.27 13.69
N LEU A 123 5.97 0.62 12.57
CA LEU A 123 7.05 -0.35 12.48
C LEU A 123 8.38 0.33 12.08
N SER A 124 9.50 -0.30 12.48
CA SER A 124 10.81 0.02 11.93
C SER A 124 10.94 -0.46 10.48
N LYS A 125 11.97 0.02 9.77
CA LYS A 125 12.26 -0.42 8.40
C LYS A 125 12.43 -1.94 8.30
N GLU A 126 13.15 -2.53 9.25
CA GLU A 126 13.44 -3.97 9.30
C GLU A 126 12.17 -4.78 9.54
N GLN A 127 11.28 -4.28 10.42
CA GLN A 127 9.98 -4.90 10.67
C GLN A 127 9.08 -4.81 9.43
N ILE A 128 9.06 -3.67 8.73
CA ILE A 128 8.34 -3.52 7.46
C ILE A 128 8.86 -4.51 6.42
N ILE A 129 10.18 -4.61 6.25
CA ILE A 129 10.79 -5.58 5.32
C ILE A 129 10.39 -7.00 5.69
N THR A 130 10.37 -7.33 6.97
CA THR A 130 10.00 -8.67 7.46
C THR A 130 8.54 -8.98 7.13
N GLU A 131 7.62 -8.05 7.41
CA GLU A 131 6.19 -8.21 7.10
C GLU A 131 5.94 -8.40 5.59
N LEU A 132 6.63 -7.63 4.74
CA LEU A 132 6.46 -7.71 3.29
C LEU A 132 7.10 -8.99 2.72
N LYS A 133 8.36 -9.28 3.05
CA LYS A 133 9.06 -10.45 2.51
C LYS A 133 8.44 -11.76 2.95
N THR A 134 8.08 -11.89 4.24
CA THR A 134 7.48 -13.14 4.75
C THR A 134 6.22 -13.51 3.98
N THR A 135 5.35 -12.55 3.69
CA THR A 135 4.12 -12.81 2.93
C THR A 135 4.41 -13.08 1.45
N ASN A 136 5.33 -12.34 0.82
CA ASN A 136 5.73 -12.61 -0.57
C ASN A 136 6.32 -14.02 -0.72
N ASP A 137 7.25 -14.41 0.15
CA ASP A 137 7.92 -15.72 0.11
C ASP A 137 6.90 -16.87 0.28
N LYS A 138 5.90 -16.71 1.15
CA LYS A 138 4.81 -17.68 1.32
C LYS A 138 3.94 -17.82 0.08
N ILE A 139 3.56 -16.71 -0.55
CA ILE A 139 2.75 -16.73 -1.77
C ILE A 139 3.54 -17.35 -2.92
N GLU A 140 4.81 -16.97 -3.08
CA GLU A 140 5.69 -17.50 -4.11
C GLU A 140 5.96 -18.99 -3.93
N ALA A 141 6.11 -19.47 -2.70
CA ALA A 141 6.29 -20.91 -2.43
C ALA A 141 5.08 -21.76 -2.85
N ILE A 142 3.87 -21.20 -2.82
CA ILE A 142 2.64 -21.90 -3.24
C ILE A 142 2.47 -21.78 -4.76
N THR A 143 2.58 -20.57 -5.28
CA THR A 143 2.09 -20.22 -6.63
C THR A 143 3.18 -20.08 -7.68
N GLY A 144 4.45 -19.92 -7.26
CA GLY A 144 5.55 -19.50 -8.13
C GLY A 144 5.47 -18.04 -8.58
N TYR A 145 4.46 -17.28 -8.14
CA TYR A 145 4.29 -15.87 -8.44
C TYR A 145 4.79 -14.99 -7.29
N HIS A 146 5.59 -13.98 -7.63
CA HIS A 146 6.07 -12.99 -6.66
C HIS A 146 5.18 -11.73 -6.68
N PRO A 147 4.45 -11.42 -5.59
CA PRO A 147 3.58 -10.25 -5.55
C PRO A 147 4.33 -8.93 -5.70
N ILE A 148 3.87 -8.09 -6.63
CA ILE A 148 4.44 -6.76 -6.89
C ILE A 148 3.58 -5.61 -6.34
N VAL A 149 2.36 -5.89 -5.88
CA VAL A 149 1.48 -4.91 -5.25
C VAL A 149 1.28 -5.23 -3.78
N PHE A 150 1.23 -4.19 -2.95
CA PHE A 150 0.99 -4.28 -1.51
C PHE A 150 -0.05 -3.26 -1.08
N ARG A 151 -1.01 -3.68 -0.27
CA ARG A 151 -1.96 -2.79 0.40
C ARG A 151 -1.69 -2.80 1.91
N PRO A 152 -1.46 -1.64 2.55
CA PRO A 152 -1.27 -1.60 4.00
C PRO A 152 -2.57 -1.94 4.75
N PRO A 153 -2.52 -2.79 5.78
CA PRO A 153 -3.62 -2.98 6.72
C PRO A 153 -4.21 -1.66 7.22
N PHE A 154 -5.53 -1.60 7.34
CA PHE A 154 -6.28 -0.41 7.80
C PHE A 154 -6.10 0.85 6.94
N GLY A 155 -5.43 0.73 5.80
CA GLY A 155 -4.95 1.87 5.03
C GLY A 155 -3.91 2.72 5.77
N ASP A 156 -3.22 2.18 6.78
CA ASP A 156 -2.25 2.88 7.60
C ASP A 156 -0.84 2.90 6.98
N TYR A 157 -0.28 4.08 6.74
CA TYR A 157 1.04 4.23 6.12
C TYR A 157 1.73 5.54 6.51
N ASN A 158 3.05 5.56 6.31
CA ASN A 158 3.89 6.76 6.38
C ASN A 158 4.93 6.74 5.23
N ASN A 159 5.78 7.78 5.17
CA ASN A 159 6.83 7.86 4.14
C ASN A 159 7.80 6.68 4.21
N LEU A 160 8.18 6.25 5.42
CA LEU A 160 9.09 5.11 5.63
C LEU A 160 8.55 3.83 5.00
N LEU A 161 7.27 3.52 5.18
CA LEU A 161 6.61 2.36 4.58
C LEU A 161 6.64 2.41 3.06
N ILE A 162 6.23 3.54 2.47
CA ILE A 162 6.16 3.69 1.02
C ILE A 162 7.55 3.57 0.39
N GLU A 163 8.56 4.18 1.01
CA GLU A 163 9.94 4.10 0.53
C GLU A 163 10.50 2.69 0.65
N THR A 164 10.26 2.04 1.79
CA THR A 164 10.72 0.66 2.03
C THR A 164 10.08 -0.32 1.05
N ALA A 165 8.76 -0.22 0.82
CA ALA A 165 8.08 -1.05 -0.19
C ALA A 165 8.64 -0.80 -1.59
N LYS A 166 8.89 0.47 -1.96
CA LYS A 166 9.49 0.81 -3.26
C LYS A 166 10.90 0.26 -3.43
N GLU A 167 11.74 0.29 -2.38
CA GLU A 167 13.08 -0.31 -2.41
C GLU A 167 13.04 -1.84 -2.64
N LEU A 168 11.97 -2.50 -2.21
CA LEU A 168 11.72 -3.92 -2.48
C LEU A 168 11.07 -4.18 -3.86
N GLY A 169 10.84 -3.14 -4.67
CA GLY A 169 10.16 -3.26 -5.96
C GLY A 169 8.64 -3.47 -5.86
N ILE A 170 8.04 -3.12 -4.72
CA ILE A 170 6.61 -3.33 -4.45
C ILE A 170 5.87 -1.99 -4.54
N TYR A 171 4.80 -1.96 -5.35
CA TYR A 171 3.91 -0.81 -5.48
C TYR A 171 2.92 -0.78 -4.31
N THR A 172 2.93 0.31 -3.54
CA THR A 172 1.93 0.52 -2.46
C THR A 172 0.62 1.02 -3.04
N ILE A 173 -0.46 0.31 -2.77
CA ILE A 173 -1.79 0.51 -3.34
C ILE A 173 -2.80 0.85 -2.24
N GLN A 174 -3.72 1.75 -2.57
CA GLN A 174 -4.91 2.10 -1.80
C GLN A 174 -6.16 1.95 -2.68
N TRP A 175 -7.22 2.71 -2.41
CA TRP A 175 -8.45 2.74 -3.17
C TRP A 175 -9.04 4.16 -3.16
N ASP A 176 -9.59 4.62 -4.28
CA ASP A 176 -10.37 5.86 -4.34
C ASP A 176 -11.87 5.61 -4.11
N VAL A 177 -12.33 4.35 -4.28
CA VAL A 177 -13.71 3.94 -4.07
C VAL A 177 -13.77 2.83 -3.01
N ASP A 178 -14.33 3.16 -1.85
CA ASP A 178 -14.62 2.20 -0.78
C ASP A 178 -16.04 1.66 -0.93
N SER A 179 -16.21 0.34 -1.02
CA SER A 179 -17.55 -0.28 -1.06
C SER A 179 -18.31 -0.14 0.26
N LEU A 180 -17.59 -0.02 1.38
CA LEU A 180 -18.09 -0.11 2.75
C LEU A 180 -18.89 -1.39 3.03
N ASP A 181 -18.54 -2.48 2.34
CA ASP A 181 -19.17 -3.80 2.48
C ASP A 181 -19.06 -4.37 3.91
N TRP A 182 -17.97 -4.10 4.60
CA TRP A 182 -17.75 -4.42 6.02
C TRP A 182 -18.77 -3.79 6.99
N LYS A 183 -19.54 -2.77 6.56
CA LYS A 183 -20.61 -2.17 7.37
C LYS A 183 -21.94 -2.92 7.31
N GLU A 184 -22.05 -3.96 6.49
CA GLU A 184 -23.27 -4.77 6.32
C GLU A 184 -24.54 -3.93 6.03
N MET A 185 -24.42 -2.85 5.25
CA MET A 185 -25.55 -1.98 4.90
C MET A 185 -26.54 -2.63 3.89
N GLY A 186 -26.31 -3.88 3.50
CA GLY A 186 -27.05 -4.60 2.46
C GLY A 186 -26.55 -4.33 1.04
N VAL A 187 -27.24 -4.93 0.07
CA VAL A 187 -26.84 -5.00 -1.35
C VAL A 187 -26.88 -3.63 -2.04
N LYS A 188 -28.06 -2.97 -2.03
CA LYS A 188 -28.28 -1.75 -2.80
C LYS A 188 -27.30 -0.61 -2.43
N PRO A 189 -27.01 -0.33 -1.15
CA PRO A 189 -26.06 0.74 -0.80
C PRO A 189 -24.64 0.49 -1.30
N VAL A 190 -24.19 -0.77 -1.39
CA VAL A 190 -22.89 -1.12 -1.95
C VAL A 190 -22.89 -0.87 -3.46
N VAL A 191 -23.87 -1.42 -4.18
CA VAL A 191 -24.00 -1.30 -5.64
C VAL A 191 -24.08 0.17 -6.07
N ASP A 192 -24.96 0.97 -5.43
CA ASP A 192 -25.14 2.39 -5.75
C ASP A 192 -23.85 3.18 -5.52
N ARG A 193 -23.16 2.93 -4.41
CA ARG A 193 -21.93 3.65 -4.05
C ARG A 193 -20.81 3.36 -5.03
N VAL A 194 -20.58 2.10 -5.36
CA VAL A 194 -19.52 1.72 -6.29
C VAL A 194 -19.84 2.27 -7.67
N SER A 195 -21.05 2.03 -8.17
CA SER A 195 -21.45 2.43 -9.53
C SER A 195 -21.44 3.94 -9.74
N LYS A 196 -21.75 4.74 -8.69
CA LYS A 196 -21.80 6.21 -8.78
C LYS A 196 -20.43 6.87 -8.66
N ASN A 197 -19.51 6.30 -7.89
CA ASN A 197 -18.22 6.94 -7.58
C ASN A 197 -17.08 6.44 -8.46
N THR A 198 -17.27 5.33 -9.17
CA THR A 198 -16.26 4.75 -10.07
C THR A 198 -16.09 5.61 -11.32
N LYS A 199 -14.84 5.84 -11.69
CA LYS A 199 -14.40 6.58 -12.88
C LYS A 199 -13.21 5.87 -13.51
N ASN A 200 -12.79 6.30 -14.71
CA ASN A 200 -11.60 5.77 -15.36
C ASN A 200 -10.40 5.79 -14.39
N GLY A 201 -9.72 4.65 -14.27
CA GLY A 201 -8.57 4.49 -13.40
C GLY A 201 -8.89 4.27 -11.92
N SER A 202 -10.15 4.12 -11.53
CA SER A 202 -10.51 3.85 -10.14
C SER A 202 -10.05 2.46 -9.68
N ILE A 203 -9.69 2.39 -8.40
CA ILE A 203 -9.41 1.15 -7.66
C ILE A 203 -10.46 1.04 -6.56
N VAL A 204 -11.25 -0.03 -6.62
CA VAL A 204 -12.37 -0.29 -5.70
C VAL A 204 -11.97 -1.35 -4.67
N LEU A 205 -12.24 -1.06 -3.39
CA LEU A 205 -12.00 -1.97 -2.27
C LEU A 205 -13.27 -2.77 -1.90
N PHE A 206 -13.11 -4.08 -1.77
CA PHE A 206 -14.02 -5.03 -1.13
C PHE A 206 -13.25 -5.94 -0.17
N HIS A 207 -13.97 -6.72 0.62
CA HIS A 207 -13.43 -7.75 1.51
C HIS A 207 -13.95 -9.13 1.12
N ASN A 208 -13.11 -10.15 1.23
CA ASN A 208 -13.46 -11.51 0.80
C ASN A 208 -14.50 -12.20 1.71
N ASN A 209 -14.79 -11.62 2.88
CA ASN A 209 -15.70 -12.16 3.89
C ASN A 209 -16.96 -11.30 4.08
N ALA A 210 -17.24 -10.38 3.16
CA ALA A 210 -18.42 -9.51 3.27
C ALA A 210 -19.72 -10.32 3.11
N LYS A 211 -20.59 -10.24 4.12
CA LYS A 211 -21.83 -11.04 4.26
C LYS A 211 -22.75 -11.11 3.03
N HIS A 212 -22.83 -10.03 2.25
CA HIS A 212 -23.73 -9.91 1.10
C HIS A 212 -23.00 -9.98 -0.25
N ILE A 213 -21.73 -10.39 -0.27
CA ILE A 213 -20.88 -10.30 -1.46
C ILE A 213 -21.41 -11.09 -2.65
N SER A 214 -21.94 -12.29 -2.41
CA SER A 214 -22.54 -13.13 -3.45
C SER A 214 -23.79 -12.48 -4.09
N GLU A 215 -24.43 -11.54 -3.40
CA GLU A 215 -25.60 -10.80 -3.91
C GLU A 215 -25.20 -9.49 -4.62
N PHE A 216 -24.26 -8.71 -4.07
CA PHE A 216 -23.91 -7.41 -4.64
C PHE A 216 -22.85 -7.48 -5.74
N LEU A 217 -21.93 -8.45 -5.69
CA LEU A 217 -20.80 -8.50 -6.63
C LEU A 217 -21.25 -8.67 -8.08
N PRO A 218 -22.21 -9.57 -8.42
CA PRO A 218 -22.75 -9.67 -9.78
C PRO A 218 -23.32 -8.33 -10.27
N LEU A 219 -24.10 -7.66 -9.43
CA LEU A 219 -24.74 -6.38 -9.77
C LEU A 219 -23.72 -5.25 -9.97
N VAL A 220 -22.66 -5.21 -9.14
CA VAL A 220 -21.56 -4.26 -9.32
C VAL A 220 -20.88 -4.49 -10.67
N ILE A 221 -20.52 -5.73 -10.99
CA ILE A 221 -19.82 -6.05 -12.24
C ILE A 221 -20.70 -5.70 -13.45
N GLU A 222 -21.98 -6.06 -13.42
CA GLU A 222 -22.95 -5.70 -14.46
C GLU A 222 -23.07 -4.19 -14.66
N GLN A 223 -23.14 -3.41 -13.58
CA GLN A 223 -23.21 -1.95 -13.68
C GLN A 223 -21.93 -1.35 -14.26
N LEU A 224 -20.75 -1.80 -13.80
CA LEU A 224 -19.48 -1.28 -14.30
C LEU A 224 -19.25 -1.64 -15.76
N GLN A 225 -19.43 -2.91 -16.14
CA GLN A 225 -19.33 -3.36 -17.54
C GLN A 225 -20.40 -2.69 -18.42
N GLY A 226 -21.62 -2.51 -17.91
CA GLY A 226 -22.70 -1.79 -18.61
C GLY A 226 -22.40 -0.31 -18.85
N GLN A 227 -21.60 0.32 -17.98
CA GLN A 227 -21.05 1.67 -18.20
C GLN A 227 -19.86 1.69 -19.18
N GLY A 228 -19.43 0.52 -19.65
CA GLY A 228 -18.34 0.32 -20.60
C GLY A 228 -16.96 0.23 -19.95
N PHE A 229 -16.88 -0.04 -18.64
CA PHE A 229 -15.60 -0.30 -17.99
C PHE A 229 -15.13 -1.73 -18.24
N GLU A 230 -13.86 -1.85 -18.62
CA GLU A 230 -13.09 -3.10 -18.51
C GLU A 230 -12.55 -3.20 -17.08
N ILE A 231 -12.77 -4.34 -16.43
CA ILE A 231 -12.30 -4.59 -15.06
C ILE A 231 -11.04 -5.45 -15.15
N VAL A 232 -9.92 -4.92 -14.65
CA VAL A 232 -8.60 -5.53 -14.78
C VAL A 232 -7.89 -5.65 -13.43
N PRO A 233 -6.92 -6.57 -13.28
CA PRO A 233 -5.98 -6.56 -12.15
C PRO A 233 -5.27 -5.21 -11.99
N ILE A 234 -4.87 -4.88 -10.77
CA ILE A 234 -4.24 -3.60 -10.45
C ILE A 234 -2.92 -3.41 -11.20
N SER A 235 -2.09 -4.46 -11.36
CA SER A 235 -0.85 -4.33 -12.14
C SER A 235 -1.04 -4.10 -13.63
N GLU A 236 -2.24 -4.32 -14.17
CA GLU A 236 -2.60 -3.96 -15.54
C GLU A 236 -3.17 -2.54 -15.63
N LEU A 237 -3.70 -2.01 -14.52
CA LEU A 237 -4.21 -0.65 -14.43
C LEU A 237 -3.10 0.39 -14.21
N ILE A 238 -2.13 0.09 -13.35
CA ILE A 238 -1.10 1.06 -12.92
C ILE A 238 0.03 1.22 -13.94
N TYR A 239 0.63 2.41 -13.95
CA TYR A 239 1.90 2.64 -14.63
C TYR A 239 3.05 2.08 -13.78
N LYS A 240 3.92 1.27 -14.37
CA LYS A 240 5.06 0.66 -13.66
C LYS A 240 6.28 1.58 -13.64
N ASP A 241 6.42 2.41 -14.67
CA ASP A 241 7.53 3.34 -14.87
C ASP A 241 7.04 4.72 -15.30
N ASN A 242 7.92 5.73 -15.22
CA ASN A 242 7.69 7.08 -15.74
C ASN A 242 6.35 7.68 -15.27
N TYR A 243 6.10 7.66 -13.96
CA TYR A 243 4.89 8.24 -13.36
C TYR A 243 5.22 9.13 -12.16
N THR A 244 4.30 10.02 -11.84
CA THR A 244 4.23 10.75 -10.57
C THR A 244 2.94 10.41 -9.83
N ILE A 245 2.91 10.67 -8.52
CA ILE A 245 1.69 10.62 -7.71
C ILE A 245 1.36 12.06 -7.31
N ASP A 246 0.15 12.52 -7.61
CA ASP A 246 -0.27 13.85 -7.17
C ASP A 246 -0.75 13.88 -5.71
N HIS A 247 -1.12 15.06 -5.22
CA HIS A 247 -1.54 15.28 -3.83
C HIS A 247 -2.81 14.50 -3.42
N SER A 248 -3.56 13.94 -4.38
CA SER A 248 -4.73 13.09 -4.13
C SER A 248 -4.42 11.60 -4.15
N GLY A 249 -3.16 11.22 -4.41
CA GLY A 249 -2.79 9.82 -4.62
C GLY A 249 -3.06 9.31 -6.04
N LYS A 250 -3.43 10.20 -6.98
CA LYS A 250 -3.68 9.83 -8.37
C LYS A 250 -2.36 9.68 -9.12
N GLN A 251 -2.15 8.51 -9.73
CA GLN A 251 -0.98 8.19 -10.51
C GLN A 251 -1.07 8.80 -11.92
N LYS A 252 -0.05 9.56 -12.32
CA LYS A 252 0.00 10.28 -13.59
C LYS A 252 1.22 9.88 -14.39
N LYS A 253 1.03 9.54 -15.66
CA LYS A 253 2.14 9.28 -16.57
C LYS A 253 2.91 10.58 -16.84
N ILE A 254 4.23 10.53 -16.70
CA ILE A 254 5.14 11.59 -17.12
C ILE A 254 5.23 11.49 -18.64
N LYS A 255 4.95 12.60 -19.32
CA LYS A 255 5.07 12.72 -20.77
C LYS A 255 6.52 12.92 -21.18
#